data_AF-A0A918DE53-F1
#
_entry.id   AF-A0A918DE53-F1
#
_cell.length_a   1.000
_cell.length_b   1.000
_cell.length_c   1.000
_cell.angle_alpha   90.00
_cell.angle_beta   90.00
_cell.angle_gamma   90.00
#
_symmetry.space_group_name_H-M   'P 1'
#
loop_
_entity.id
_entity.type
_entity.pdbx_description
1 polymer ?
#
loop_
_entity_poly.entity_id
_entity_poly.type
_entity_poly.pdbx_seq_one_letter_code
_entity_poly.pdbx_strand_id
1 'polypeptide(L)'
;MTKFFTASPLALYAPEIHGAAIPAGAVEISDEEHAALIEGQAAGRIIAAGSDGRPVLQDRPTLTGAELLAIERQGMRCSRFQARAALHNAGHLPTIEAAVAAAPALVQIAWADATEFRRDSPTIAALAAGLGMSEADIDDLFRTAMQITASSRPVQLPCQVATDA
;
A
#
# COMPACT_ATOMS: atom_id res chain seq x y z
N MET A 1 13.23 20.62 37.38
CA MET A 1 12.32 21.58 36.75
C MET A 1 11.03 20.86 36.40
N THR A 2 9.94 21.59 36.32
CA THR A 2 8.62 20.99 36.10
C THR A 2 8.31 21.07 34.61
N LYS A 3 7.84 19.96 34.02
CA LYS A 3 7.37 19.91 32.63
C LYS A 3 5.88 19.60 32.63
N PHE A 4 5.22 19.83 31.50
CA PHE A 4 3.78 19.64 31.39
C PHE A 4 3.43 18.88 30.11
N PHE A 5 2.30 18.18 30.13
CA PHE A 5 1.77 17.42 29.01
C PHE A 5 0.28 17.69 28.83
N THR A 6 -0.18 17.75 27.59
CA THR A 6 -1.62 17.72 27.27
C THR A 6 -1.93 16.54 26.35
N ALA A 7 -3.06 15.89 26.59
CA ALA A 7 -3.55 14.79 25.75
C ALA A 7 -4.20 15.29 24.44
N SER A 8 -4.81 16.49 24.45
CA SER A 8 -5.45 17.11 23.29
C SER A 8 -5.39 18.64 23.40
N PRO A 9 -4.61 19.34 22.54
CA PRO A 9 -3.70 18.76 21.54
C PRO A 9 -2.58 17.96 22.23
N LEU A 10 -2.07 16.92 21.57
CA LEU A 10 -0.98 16.11 22.11
C LEU A 10 0.33 16.92 22.10
N ALA A 11 0.80 17.38 23.25
CA ALA A 11 1.97 18.26 23.32
C ALA A 11 2.71 18.16 24.67
N LEU A 12 4.03 18.41 24.63
CA LEU A 12 4.88 18.62 25.80
C LEU A 12 5.21 20.11 25.93
N TYR A 13 5.18 20.61 27.15
CA TYR A 13 5.48 22.00 27.48
C TYR A 13 6.56 22.09 28.56
N ALA A 14 7.32 23.17 28.45
CA ALA A 14 8.36 23.56 29.37
C ALA A 14 8.14 25.05 29.70
N PRO A 15 8.02 25.45 30.98
CA PRO A 15 7.83 26.85 31.38
C PRO A 15 8.89 27.79 30.82
N GLU A 16 10.12 27.29 30.65
CA GLU A 16 11.25 28.06 30.16
C GLU A 16 11.09 28.43 28.67
N ILE A 17 10.36 27.63 27.90
CA ILE A 17 10.11 27.82 26.47
C ILE A 17 8.74 28.47 26.24
N HIS A 18 7.73 28.05 26.99
CA HIS A 18 6.32 28.38 26.73
C HIS A 18 5.77 29.47 27.66
N GLY A 19 6.39 29.74 28.81
CA GLY A 19 5.92 30.73 29.76
C GLY A 19 4.44 30.55 30.13
N ALA A 20 3.63 31.59 29.91
CA ALA A 20 2.19 31.59 30.18
C ALA A 20 1.35 30.85 29.12
N ALA A 21 1.94 30.35 28.04
CA ALA A 21 1.23 29.63 26.96
C ALA A 21 0.99 28.14 27.27
N ILE A 22 1.13 27.72 28.53
CA ILE A 22 0.82 26.36 28.99
C ILE A 22 -0.68 26.26 29.25
N PRO A 23 -1.41 25.31 28.62
CA PRO A 23 -2.84 25.17 28.83
C PRO A 23 -3.18 24.83 30.29
N ALA A 24 -4.30 25.36 30.80
CA ALA A 24 -4.75 25.11 32.18
C ALA A 24 -5.07 23.62 32.48
N GLY A 25 -5.35 22.83 31.44
CA GLY A 25 -5.57 21.38 31.54
C GLY A 25 -4.31 20.54 31.38
N ALA A 26 -3.13 21.15 31.41
CA ALA A 26 -1.86 20.42 31.28
C ALA A 26 -1.52 19.68 32.57
N VAL A 27 -1.18 18.40 32.42
CA VAL A 27 -0.75 17.53 33.51
C VAL A 27 0.74 17.73 33.77
N GLU A 28 1.09 17.90 35.03
CA GLU A 28 2.48 18.01 35.46
C GLU A 28 3.22 16.67 35.28
N ILE A 29 4.44 16.74 34.71
CA ILE A 29 5.36 15.60 34.60
C ILE A 29 6.74 16.03 35.10
N SER A 30 7.50 15.09 35.64
CA SER A 30 8.86 15.38 36.13
C SER A 30 9.83 15.61 34.97
N ASP A 31 10.97 16.23 35.24
CA ASP A 31 12.05 16.37 34.25
C ASP A 31 12.58 15.02 33.79
N GLU A 32 12.66 14.03 34.68
CA GLU A 32 13.10 12.67 34.38
C GLU A 32 12.08 11.95 33.49
N GLU A 33 10.78 12.08 33.79
CA GLU A 33 9.71 11.58 32.93
C GLU A 33 9.81 12.23 31.54
N HIS A 34 9.94 13.55 31.46
CA HIS A 34 10.14 14.26 30.20
C HIS A 34 11.38 13.79 29.44
N ALA A 35 12.54 13.64 30.11
CA ALA A 35 13.76 13.15 29.48
C ALA A 35 13.60 11.74 28.90
N ALA A 36 12.95 10.84 29.64
CA ALA A 36 12.64 9.49 29.18
C ALA A 36 11.71 9.49 27.95
N LEU A 37 10.74 10.41 27.89
CA LEU A 37 9.88 10.57 26.72
C LEU A 37 10.66 11.01 25.48
N ILE A 38 11.58 11.97 25.62
CA ILE A 38 12.44 12.44 24.52
C ILE A 38 13.38 11.32 24.05
N GLU A 39 13.98 10.55 24.96
CA GLU A 39 14.80 9.39 24.62
C GLU A 39 13.99 8.32 23.88
N GLY A 40 12.76 8.05 24.34
CA GLY A 40 11.84 7.14 23.68
C GLY A 40 11.50 7.56 22.25
N GLN A 41 11.29 8.86 22.00
CA GLN A 41 11.11 9.39 20.65
C GLN A 41 12.36 9.21 19.79
N ALA A 42 13.54 9.46 20.33
CA ALA A 42 14.81 9.23 19.63
C ALA A 42 15.03 7.74 19.31
N ALA A 43 14.50 6.83 20.12
CA ALA A 43 14.47 5.39 19.88
C ALA A 43 13.36 4.93 18.90
N GLY A 44 12.59 5.85 18.31
CA GLY A 44 11.58 5.55 17.28
C GLY A 44 10.18 5.22 17.83
N ARG A 45 9.98 5.31 19.14
CA ARG A 45 8.66 5.19 19.79
C ARG A 45 7.88 6.49 19.62
N ILE A 46 6.57 6.43 19.82
CA ILE A 46 5.72 7.62 19.81
C ILE A 46 5.18 7.87 21.21
N ILE A 47 5.03 9.16 21.55
CA ILE A 47 4.33 9.56 22.77
C ILE A 47 2.83 9.54 22.46
N ALA A 48 2.04 9.01 23.36
CA ALA A 48 0.58 9.01 23.30
C ALA A 48 -0.01 9.39 24.65
N ALA A 49 -1.29 9.75 24.67
CA ALA A 49 -2.01 9.93 25.91
C ALA A 49 -2.47 8.56 26.45
N GLY A 50 -2.06 8.23 27.67
CA GLY A 50 -2.59 7.12 28.44
C GLY A 50 -4.04 7.38 28.86
N SER A 51 -4.71 6.34 29.36
CA SER A 51 -6.09 6.44 29.85
C SER A 51 -6.27 7.38 31.04
N ASP A 52 -5.18 7.67 31.75
CA ASP A 52 -5.09 8.62 32.86
C ASP A 52 -4.77 10.05 32.40
N GLY A 53 -4.64 10.29 31.09
CA GLY A 53 -4.26 11.59 30.54
C GLY A 53 -2.77 11.93 30.68
N ARG A 54 -1.93 10.97 31.09
CA ARG A 54 -0.47 11.13 31.20
C ARG A 54 0.24 10.61 29.95
N PRO A 55 1.47 11.07 29.65
CA PRO A 55 2.19 10.61 28.48
C PRO A 55 2.67 9.16 28.67
N VAL A 56 2.41 8.32 27.68
CA VAL A 56 2.94 6.95 27.60
C VAL A 56 3.76 6.80 26.32
N LEU A 57 4.89 6.10 26.41
CA LEU A 57 5.64 5.66 25.23
C LEU A 57 5.02 4.38 24.71
N GLN A 58 4.60 4.41 23.44
CA GLN A 58 4.17 3.23 22.72
C GLN A 58 5.03 3.03 21.48
N ASP A 59 5.20 1.78 21.08
CA ASP A 59 5.87 1.50 19.83
C ASP A 59 5.04 2.05 18.68
N ARG A 60 5.71 2.46 17.61
CA ARG A 60 5.00 2.85 16.40
C ARG A 60 4.21 1.63 15.92
N PRO A 61 2.89 1.74 15.74
CA PRO A 61 2.11 0.62 15.24
C PRO A 61 2.67 0.19 13.88
N THR A 62 2.88 -1.11 13.71
CA THR A 62 3.25 -1.70 12.42
C THR A 62 1.99 -1.86 11.58
N LEU A 63 2.10 -1.67 10.27
CA LEU A 63 1.01 -1.99 9.36
C LEU A 63 0.81 -3.51 9.35
N THR A 64 -0.45 -3.92 9.43
CA THR A 64 -0.84 -5.32 9.28
C THR A 64 -0.64 -5.77 7.84
N GLY A 65 -0.54 -7.09 7.61
CA GLY A 65 -0.41 -7.64 6.26
C GLY A 65 -1.58 -7.27 5.34
N ALA A 66 -2.80 -7.18 5.89
CA ALA A 66 -3.98 -6.75 5.15
C ALA A 66 -3.90 -5.27 4.72
N GLU A 67 -3.40 -4.40 5.59
CA GLU A 67 -3.19 -2.98 5.27
C GLU A 67 -2.09 -2.80 4.21
N LEU A 68 -1.00 -3.55 4.31
CA LEU A 68 0.06 -3.54 3.29
C LEU A 68 -0.45 -4.00 1.92
N LEU A 69 -1.25 -5.07 1.88
CA LEU A 69 -1.84 -5.56 0.63
C LEU A 69 -2.82 -4.55 0.03
N ALA A 70 -3.61 -3.86 0.87
CA ALA A 70 -4.51 -2.81 0.40
C ALA A 70 -3.73 -1.64 -0.23
N ILE A 71 -2.62 -1.22 0.39
CA ILE A 71 -1.74 -0.19 -0.16
C ILE A 71 -1.13 -0.65 -1.50
N GLU A 72 -0.68 -1.90 -1.57
CA GLU A 72 -0.13 -2.48 -2.80
C GLU A 72 -1.16 -2.40 -3.94
N ARG A 73 -2.37 -2.90 -3.71
CA ARG A 73 -3.47 -2.92 -4.70
C ARG A 73 -3.89 -1.52 -5.15
N GLN A 74 -3.84 -0.51 -4.28
CA GLN A 74 -4.10 0.89 -4.65
C GLN A 74 -3.03 1.44 -5.61
N GLY A 75 -1.79 0.98 -5.49
CA GLY A 75 -0.69 1.38 -6.36
C GLY A 75 -0.63 0.64 -7.69
N MET A 76 -1.21 -0.56 -7.77
CA MET A 76 -1.17 -1.43 -8.94
C MET A 76 -2.00 -0.89 -10.11
N ARG A 77 -1.28 -0.39 -11.11
CA ARG A 77 -1.84 0.07 -12.39
C ARG A 77 -0.95 -0.33 -13.54
N CYS A 78 -1.54 -0.72 -14.65
CA CYS A 78 -0.82 -1.11 -15.86
C CYS A 78 -1.50 -0.58 -17.11
N SER A 79 -0.71 -0.33 -18.14
CA SER A 79 -1.24 0.06 -19.45
C SER A 79 -1.99 -1.10 -20.11
N ARG A 80 -2.81 -0.77 -21.11
CA ARG A 80 -3.50 -1.78 -21.93
C ARG A 80 -2.57 -2.84 -22.51
N PHE A 81 -1.40 -2.45 -23.01
CA PHE A 81 -0.42 -3.38 -23.56
C PHE A 81 0.11 -4.33 -22.48
N GLN A 82 0.52 -3.79 -21.32
CA GLN A 82 1.01 -4.57 -20.20
C GLN A 82 0.00 -5.59 -19.70
N ALA A 83 -1.27 -5.18 -19.55
CA ALA A 83 -2.35 -6.09 -19.16
C ALA A 83 -2.54 -7.22 -20.17
N ARG A 84 -2.66 -6.90 -21.48
CA ARG A 84 -2.83 -7.91 -22.54
C ARG A 84 -1.63 -8.84 -22.64
N ALA A 85 -0.40 -8.31 -22.51
CA ALA A 85 0.81 -9.11 -22.54
C ALA A 85 0.92 -10.05 -21.34
N ALA A 86 0.60 -9.58 -20.13
CA ALA A 86 0.57 -10.43 -18.94
C ALA A 86 -0.47 -11.55 -19.06
N LEU A 87 -1.66 -11.22 -19.57
CA LEU A 87 -2.73 -12.21 -19.81
C LEU A 87 -2.37 -13.22 -20.89
N HIS A 88 -1.67 -12.78 -21.95
CA HIS A 88 -1.16 -13.67 -22.98
C HIS A 88 -0.12 -14.63 -22.40
N ASN A 89 0.83 -14.12 -21.61
CA ASN A 89 1.86 -14.93 -20.97
C ASN A 89 1.28 -15.94 -19.97
N ALA A 90 0.18 -15.57 -19.29
CA ALA A 90 -0.56 -16.46 -18.40
C ALA A 90 -1.54 -17.41 -19.13
N GLY A 91 -1.71 -17.28 -20.45
CA GLY A 91 -2.65 -18.10 -21.24
C GLY A 91 -4.13 -17.78 -21.02
N HIS A 92 -4.47 -16.74 -20.25
CA HIS A 92 -5.85 -16.35 -19.92
C HIS A 92 -6.48 -15.40 -20.95
N LEU A 93 -5.68 -14.80 -21.83
CA LEU A 93 -6.17 -13.82 -22.80
C LEU A 93 -7.34 -14.32 -23.66
N PRO A 94 -7.32 -15.54 -24.26
CA PRO A 94 -8.44 -16.02 -25.08
C PRO A 94 -9.75 -16.16 -24.28
N THR A 95 -9.66 -16.66 -23.05
CA THR A 95 -10.81 -16.84 -22.16
C THR A 95 -11.43 -15.49 -21.77
N ILE A 96 -10.59 -14.49 -21.48
CA ILE A 96 -11.05 -13.15 -21.13
C ILE A 96 -11.69 -12.46 -22.33
N GLU A 97 -11.10 -12.58 -23.53
CA GLU A 97 -11.68 -11.99 -24.73
C GLU A 97 -13.06 -12.58 -25.05
N ALA A 98 -13.25 -13.89 -24.85
CA ALA A 98 -14.57 -14.52 -24.96
C ALA A 98 -15.56 -14.01 -23.90
N ALA A 99 -15.12 -13.87 -22.65
CA ALA A 99 -15.98 -13.34 -21.58
C ALA A 99 -16.38 -11.87 -21.81
N VAL A 100 -15.45 -11.03 -22.28
CA VAL A 100 -15.73 -9.63 -22.61
C VAL A 100 -16.71 -9.54 -23.79
N ALA A 101 -16.58 -10.39 -24.82
CA ALA A 101 -17.51 -10.42 -25.95
C ALA A 101 -18.95 -10.73 -25.53
N ALA A 102 -19.13 -11.52 -24.45
CA ALA A 102 -20.44 -11.81 -23.86
C ALA A 102 -20.94 -10.75 -22.87
N ALA A 103 -20.10 -9.77 -22.51
CA ALA A 103 -20.43 -8.73 -21.52
C ALA A 103 -21.24 -7.57 -22.15
N PRO A 104 -21.91 -6.73 -21.33
CA PRO A 104 -22.62 -5.55 -21.82
C PRO A 104 -21.72 -4.59 -22.62
N ALA A 105 -22.30 -3.84 -23.55
CA ALA A 105 -21.57 -2.93 -24.45
C ALA A 105 -20.59 -1.98 -23.73
N LEU A 106 -20.96 -1.50 -22.55
CA LEU A 106 -20.10 -0.63 -21.75
C LEU A 106 -18.79 -1.34 -21.31
N VAL A 107 -18.85 -2.63 -20.98
CA VAL A 107 -17.67 -3.44 -20.61
C VAL A 107 -16.79 -3.68 -21.84
N GLN A 108 -17.40 -3.89 -23.02
CA GLN A 108 -16.66 -4.05 -24.27
C GLN A 108 -15.91 -2.76 -24.65
N ILE A 109 -16.58 -1.61 -24.57
CA ILE A 109 -15.97 -0.29 -24.82
C ILE A 109 -14.85 -0.03 -23.80
N ALA A 110 -15.12 -0.26 -22.51
CA ALA A 110 -14.09 -0.09 -21.47
C ALA A 110 -12.89 -1.01 -21.71
N TRP A 111 -13.12 -2.28 -22.04
CA TRP A 111 -12.04 -3.20 -22.39
C TRP A 111 -11.30 -2.74 -23.64
N ALA A 112 -11.96 -2.20 -24.67
CA ALA A 112 -11.34 -1.77 -25.92
C ALA A 112 -10.48 -0.50 -25.76
N ASP A 113 -11.03 0.50 -25.07
CA ASP A 113 -10.56 1.89 -25.11
C ASP A 113 -9.83 2.31 -23.84
N ALA A 114 -9.89 1.54 -22.75
CA ALA A 114 -9.14 1.84 -21.54
C ALA A 114 -7.64 1.89 -21.83
N THR A 115 -7.01 3.00 -21.46
CA THR A 115 -5.57 3.21 -21.57
C THR A 115 -4.82 2.65 -20.36
N GLU A 116 -5.48 2.62 -19.21
CA GLU A 116 -4.97 2.15 -17.93
C GLU A 116 -5.98 1.21 -17.25
N PHE A 117 -5.48 0.12 -16.68
CA PHE A 117 -6.21 -0.77 -15.80
C PHE A 117 -5.66 -0.65 -14.38
N ARG A 118 -6.56 -0.55 -13.40
CA ARG A 118 -6.22 -0.45 -11.97
C ARG A 118 -6.77 -1.63 -11.19
N ARG A 119 -5.98 -2.20 -10.29
CA ARG A 119 -6.37 -3.39 -9.51
C ARG A 119 -7.55 -3.12 -8.57
N ASP A 120 -7.70 -1.89 -8.10
CA ASP A 120 -8.81 -1.45 -7.24
C ASP A 120 -10.13 -1.22 -7.99
N SER A 121 -10.16 -1.43 -9.31
CA SER A 121 -11.38 -1.26 -10.11
C SER A 121 -12.43 -2.34 -9.83
N PRO A 122 -13.69 -1.97 -9.52
CA PRO A 122 -14.77 -2.93 -9.27
C PRO A 122 -15.10 -3.79 -10.49
N THR A 123 -14.88 -3.28 -11.71
CA THR A 123 -15.10 -4.03 -12.96
C THR A 123 -14.13 -5.19 -13.10
N ILE A 124 -12.87 -5.00 -12.69
CA ILE A 124 -11.84 -6.06 -12.77
C ILE A 124 -12.12 -7.16 -11.75
N ALA A 125 -12.53 -6.78 -10.54
CA ALA A 125 -12.96 -7.74 -9.52
C ALA A 125 -14.15 -8.58 -9.99
N ALA A 126 -15.16 -7.95 -10.60
CA ALA A 126 -16.34 -8.64 -11.12
C ALA A 126 -16.00 -9.61 -12.28
N LEU A 127 -15.14 -9.18 -13.22
CA LEU A 127 -14.70 -10.03 -14.33
C LEU A 127 -13.88 -11.23 -13.85
N ALA A 128 -12.95 -11.01 -12.91
CA ALA A 128 -12.12 -12.08 -12.37
C ALA A 128 -12.93 -13.10 -11.57
N ALA A 129 -13.93 -12.65 -10.80
CA ALA A 129 -14.86 -13.54 -10.10
C ALA A 129 -15.66 -14.42 -11.09
N GLY A 130 -16.12 -13.84 -12.20
CA GLY A 130 -16.80 -14.59 -13.27
C GLY A 130 -15.92 -15.64 -13.97
N LEU A 131 -14.59 -15.47 -13.91
CA LEU A 131 -13.60 -16.38 -14.48
C LEU A 131 -13.04 -17.40 -13.46
N GLY A 132 -13.44 -17.30 -12.19
CA GLY A 132 -12.96 -18.18 -11.12
C GLY A 132 -11.51 -17.92 -10.69
N MET A 133 -10.96 -16.74 -10.97
CA MET A 133 -9.60 -16.37 -10.56
C MET A 133 -9.58 -15.93 -9.09
N SER A 134 -8.56 -16.35 -8.34
CA SER A 134 -8.41 -15.88 -6.96
C SER A 134 -7.89 -14.45 -6.92
N GLU A 135 -8.13 -13.73 -5.81
CA GLU A 135 -7.58 -12.38 -5.69
C GLU A 135 -6.05 -12.34 -5.77
N ALA A 136 -5.38 -13.39 -5.29
CA ALA A 136 -3.93 -13.53 -5.34
C ALA A 136 -3.43 -13.69 -6.79
N ASP A 137 -4.13 -14.48 -7.61
CA ASP A 137 -3.77 -14.65 -9.03
C ASP A 137 -3.89 -13.32 -9.80
N ILE A 138 -4.90 -12.52 -9.47
CA ILE A 138 -5.05 -11.18 -10.05
C ILE A 138 -3.89 -10.29 -9.60
N ASP A 139 -3.54 -10.30 -8.32
CA ASP A 139 -2.42 -9.51 -7.79
C ASP A 139 -1.10 -9.90 -8.48
N ASP A 140 -0.84 -11.20 -8.68
CA ASP A 140 0.33 -11.72 -9.40
C ASP A 140 0.35 -11.30 -10.88
N LEU A 141 -0.82 -11.29 -11.53
CA LEU A 141 -0.96 -10.79 -12.89
C LEU A 141 -0.62 -9.30 -13.00
N PHE A 142 -1.09 -8.48 -12.06
CA PHE A 142 -0.77 -7.05 -12.02
C PHE A 142 0.72 -6.79 -11.73
N ARG A 143 1.32 -7.54 -10.79
CA ARG A 143 2.78 -7.48 -10.54
C ARG A 143 3.58 -7.81 -11.79
N THR A 144 3.18 -8.86 -12.51
CA THR A 144 3.80 -9.26 -13.78
C THR A 144 3.62 -8.17 -14.83
N ALA A 145 2.40 -7.65 -15.02
CA ALA A 145 2.09 -6.62 -16.00
C ALA A 145 2.93 -5.35 -15.80
N MET A 146 3.09 -4.90 -14.55
CA MET A 146 3.87 -3.69 -14.23
C MET A 146 5.36 -3.80 -14.59
N GLN A 147 5.89 -5.03 -14.66
CA GLN A 147 7.28 -5.29 -15.07
C GLN A 147 7.46 -5.38 -16.58
N ILE A 148 6.38 -5.60 -17.34
CA ILE A 148 6.45 -5.70 -18.80
C ILE A 148 6.77 -4.31 -19.38
N THR A 149 7.95 -4.21 -19.99
CA THR A 149 8.35 -3.05 -20.77
C THR A 149 8.25 -3.40 -22.25
N ALA A 150 7.71 -2.49 -23.07
CA ALA A 150 7.77 -2.61 -24.52
C ALA A 150 9.20 -2.31 -25.02
N SER A 151 10.16 -3.16 -24.65
CA SER A 151 11.53 -3.11 -25.18
C SER A 151 11.67 -4.18 -26.25
N SER A 152 12.17 -3.78 -27.42
CA SER A 152 12.43 -4.61 -28.61
C SER A 152 13.59 -5.60 -28.43
N ARG A 153 13.86 -6.04 -27.20
CA ARG A 153 14.96 -6.96 -26.94
C ARG A 153 14.50 -8.37 -27.34
N PRO A 154 15.12 -9.01 -28.34
CA PRO A 154 14.69 -10.33 -28.77
C PRO A 154 14.75 -11.27 -27.57
N VAL A 155 13.68 -12.05 -27.40
CA VAL A 155 13.67 -13.22 -26.54
C VAL A 155 14.90 -14.04 -26.92
N GLN A 156 15.91 -14.04 -26.06
CA GLN A 156 17.05 -14.93 -26.21
C GLN A 156 16.51 -16.33 -25.93
N LEU A 157 16.05 -17.02 -26.98
CA LEU A 157 15.83 -18.45 -26.94
C LEU A 157 17.14 -19.08 -26.43
N PRO A 158 17.10 -19.97 -25.41
CA PRO A 158 18.30 -20.68 -25.01
C PRO A 158 18.82 -21.42 -26.24
N CYS A 159 19.99 -20.99 -26.70
CA CYS A 159 20.74 -21.65 -27.75
C CYS A 159 20.93 -23.09 -27.28
N GLN A 160 20.15 -24.02 -27.82
CA GLN A 160 20.35 -25.43 -27.55
C GLN A 160 21.72 -25.78 -28.13
N VAL A 161 22.67 -26.04 -27.24
CA VAL A 161 23.96 -26.59 -27.60
C VAL A 161 23.66 -27.98 -28.18
N ALA A 162 23.66 -28.06 -29.51
CA ALA A 162 23.71 -29.32 -30.22
C ALA A 162 24.94 -30.07 -29.71
N THR A 163 24.69 -31.09 -28.89
CA THR A 163 25.70 -32.07 -28.54
C THR A 163 25.64 -33.10 -29.66
N ASP A 164 26.42 -32.89 -30.71
CA ASP A 164 26.71 -33.95 -31.67
C ASP A 164 27.99 -34.67 -31.25
N ALA A 165 27.93 -35.98 -31.44
CA ALA A 165 28.81 -37.05 -30.96
C ALA A 165 30.25 -37.01 -31.51
#